data_AF-A0A949NBX4-F1
#
_entry.id   AF-A0A949NBX4-F1
#
_cell.length_a   1.000
_cell.length_b   1.000
_cell.length_c   1.000
_cell.angle_alpha   90.00
_cell.angle_beta   90.00
_cell.angle_gamma   90.00
#
_symmetry.space_group_name_H-M   'P 1'
#
loop_
_entity.id
_entity.type
_entity.pdbx_description
1 polymer ?
#
loop_
_entity_poly.entity_id
_entity_poly.type
_entity_poly.pdbx_seq_one_letter_code
_entity_poly.pdbx_strand_id
1 'polypeptide(L)'
;MISLAEFFLNSHREQPDFVEKFKKQIMEMKENEQEAEEKIEEQRAVFADEVEKVTEKTNTDTEATGQILCPRCGAPMVRRTAAKGVNAGKEFYGCSRFPRCRGIVNIQD
;
A
#
# COMPACT_ATOMS: atom_id res chain seq x y z
N MET A 1 47.32 32.36 -38.54
CA MET A 1 47.01 31.14 -39.31
C MET A 1 46.73 30.05 -38.29
N ILE A 2 45.45 29.73 -38.09
CA ILE A 2 45.04 28.62 -37.22
C ILE A 2 45.60 27.33 -37.85
N SER A 3 46.24 26.49 -37.05
CA SER A 3 46.93 25.29 -37.53
C SER A 3 45.95 24.36 -38.25
N LEU A 4 46.36 23.70 -39.33
CA LEU A 4 45.54 22.70 -40.02
C LEU A 4 45.06 21.62 -39.02
N ALA A 5 45.87 21.31 -38.02
CA ALA A 5 45.50 20.41 -36.93
C ALA A 5 44.35 20.96 -36.07
N GLU A 6 44.33 22.25 -35.78
CA GLU A 6 43.24 22.90 -35.03
C GLU A 6 41.94 22.91 -35.86
N PHE A 7 42.01 23.10 -37.18
CA PHE A 7 40.85 23.01 -38.07
C PHE A 7 40.23 21.61 -38.06
N PHE A 8 41.04 20.55 -38.22
CA PHE A 8 40.55 19.18 -38.20
C PHE A 8 40.05 18.72 -36.82
N LEU A 9 40.68 19.19 -35.73
CA LEU A 9 40.21 18.93 -34.37
C LEU A 9 38.89 19.65 -34.04
N ASN A 10 38.64 20.81 -34.65
CA ASN A 10 37.37 21.54 -34.48
C ASN A 10 36.25 21.06 -35.41
N SER A 11 36.58 20.54 -36.60
CA SER A 11 35.59 20.15 -37.62
C SER A 11 34.77 18.91 -37.25
N HIS A 12 35.14 18.19 -36.20
CA HIS A 12 34.38 17.04 -35.67
C HIS A 12 33.94 17.24 -34.21
N ARG A 13 33.90 18.49 -33.74
CA ARG A 13 33.49 18.85 -32.38
C ARG A 13 32.04 19.32 -32.30
N GLU A 14 31.16 18.77 -33.12
CA GLU A 14 29.73 18.84 -32.83
C GLU A 14 29.43 17.77 -31.79
N GLN A 15 29.42 18.16 -30.51
CA GLN A 15 28.85 17.32 -29.47
C GLN A 15 27.38 17.09 -29.85
N PRO A 16 26.94 15.82 -29.90
CA PRO A 16 25.81 15.40 -30.71
C PRO A 16 24.50 15.89 -30.09
N ASP A 17 23.61 16.39 -30.94
CA ASP A 17 22.20 16.72 -30.67
C ASP A 17 21.49 15.66 -29.80
N PHE A 18 21.95 14.40 -29.87
CA PHE A 18 21.50 13.30 -29.04
C PHE A 18 21.72 13.49 -27.52
N VAL A 19 22.84 14.08 -27.08
CA VAL A 19 23.11 14.30 -25.64
C VAL A 19 22.15 15.33 -25.05
N GLU A 20 21.85 16.38 -25.81
CA GLU A 20 20.91 17.42 -25.39
C GLU A 20 19.46 16.88 -25.37
N LYS A 21 19.08 16.11 -26.40
CA LYS A 21 17.79 15.41 -26.44
C LYS A 21 17.62 14.42 -25.28
N PHE A 22 18.65 13.64 -24.98
CA PHE A 22 18.62 12.67 -23.88
C PHE A 22 18.55 13.36 -22.52
N LYS A 23 19.29 14.47 -22.33
CA LYS A 23 19.17 15.31 -21.14
C LYS A 23 17.77 15.86 -20.97
N LYS A 24 17.15 16.35 -22.04
CA LYS A 24 15.76 16.85 -22.02
C LYS A 24 14.78 15.75 -21.61
N GLN A 25 14.90 14.55 -22.18
CA GLN A 25 14.06 13.41 -21.82
C GLN A 25 14.22 13.01 -20.34
N ILE A 26 15.45 13.01 -19.82
CA ILE A 26 15.68 12.72 -18.39
C ILE A 26 15.01 13.77 -17.49
N MET A 27 15.06 15.05 -17.88
CA MET A 27 14.42 16.13 -17.10
C MET A 27 12.90 15.98 -17.11
N GLU A 28 12.29 15.70 -18.27
CA GLU A 28 10.85 15.45 -18.39
C GLU A 28 10.40 14.23 -17.57
N MET A 29 11.18 13.15 -17.54
CA MET A 29 10.87 11.98 -16.70
C MET A 29 10.90 12.31 -15.20
N LYS A 30 11.87 13.11 -14.76
CA LYS A 30 11.99 13.54 -13.37
C LYS A 30 10.84 14.45 -12.94
N GLU A 31 10.42 15.36 -13.81
CA GLU A 31 9.25 16.23 -13.54
C GLU A 31 7.98 15.39 -13.37
N ASN A 32 7.75 14.40 -14.23
CA ASN A 32 6.60 13.49 -14.11
C ASN A 32 6.66 12.61 -12.84
N GLU A 33 7.86 12.15 -12.45
CA GLU A 33 8.07 11.40 -11.20
C GLU A 33 7.79 12.27 -9.98
N GLN A 34 8.28 13.52 -9.98
CA GLN A 34 8.01 14.49 -8.92
C GLN A 34 6.52 14.82 -8.81
N GLU A 35 5.83 15.05 -9.93
CA GLU A 35 4.38 15.27 -9.93
C GLU A 35 3.60 14.06 -9.41
N ALA A 36 4.07 12.84 -9.67
CA ALA A 36 3.44 11.62 -9.17
C ALA A 36 3.65 11.46 -7.66
N GLU A 37 4.85 11.75 -7.16
CA GLU A 37 5.17 11.71 -5.73
C GLU A 37 4.36 12.74 -4.94
N GLU A 38 4.25 13.98 -5.42
CA GLU A 38 3.46 15.04 -4.79
C GLU A 38 1.97 14.65 -4.71
N LYS A 39 1.40 14.13 -5.80
CA LYS A 39 0.01 13.63 -5.82
C LYS A 39 -0.23 12.48 -4.84
N ILE A 40 0.75 11.58 -4.69
CA ILE A 40 0.68 10.47 -3.71
C ILE A 40 0.75 11.02 -2.28
N GLU A 41 1.57 12.04 -2.01
CA GLU A 41 1.71 12.67 -0.69
C GLU A 41 0.46 13.46 -0.30
N GLU A 42 -0.13 14.23 -1.22
CA GLU A 42 -1.41 14.92 -1.01
C GLU A 42 -2.53 13.92 -0.70
N GLN A 43 -2.64 12.83 -1.49
CA GLN A 43 -3.63 11.79 -1.24
C GLN A 43 -3.39 11.12 0.12
N ARG A 44 -2.14 10.84 0.50
CA ARG A 44 -1.80 10.27 1.82
C ARG A 44 -2.16 11.21 2.97
N ALA A 45 -1.94 12.50 2.82
CA ALA A 45 -2.33 13.50 3.83
C ALA A 45 -3.85 13.53 4.04
N VAL A 46 -4.63 13.35 2.97
CA VAL A 46 -6.10 13.25 3.06
C VAL A 46 -6.56 11.96 3.76
N PHE A 47 -5.91 10.82 3.51
CA PHE A 47 -6.29 9.55 4.13
C PHE A 47 -5.76 9.37 5.57
N ALA A 48 -4.77 10.14 6.01
CA ALA A 48 -4.24 10.07 7.38
C ALA A 48 -5.30 10.37 8.46
N ASP A 49 -6.18 11.35 8.21
CA ASP A 49 -7.25 11.75 9.14
C ASP A 49 -8.38 10.70 9.26
N GLU A 50 -8.49 9.80 8.28
CA GLU A 50 -9.48 8.71 8.27
C GLU A 50 -8.92 7.41 8.88
N VAL A 51 -7.61 7.19 8.79
CA VAL A 51 -6.94 6.03 9.40
C VAL A 51 -6.90 6.18 10.93
N GLU A 52 -6.68 7.38 11.47
CA GLU A 52 -6.66 7.64 12.91
C GLU A 52 -8.03 7.33 13.57
N LYS A 53 -9.13 7.70 12.90
CA LYS A 53 -10.50 7.40 13.33
C LYS A 53 -10.85 5.91 13.32
N VAL A 54 -10.13 5.08 12.55
CA VAL A 54 -10.29 3.63 12.50
C VAL A 54 -9.46 2.92 13.58
N THR A 55 -8.30 3.47 13.93
CA THR A 55 -7.42 2.90 14.96
C THR A 55 -7.89 3.17 16.39
N GLU A 56 -8.56 4.29 16.65
CA GLU A 56 -9.11 4.56 18.00
C GLU A 56 -10.32 3.68 18.32
N LYS A 57 -11.19 3.42 17.34
CA LYS A 57 -12.40 2.59 17.53
C LYS A 57 -12.12 1.09 17.62
N THR A 58 -10.89 0.65 17.36
CA THR A 58 -10.52 -0.78 17.40
C THR A 58 -9.66 -1.16 18.61
N ASN A 59 -9.14 -0.20 19.37
CA ASN A 59 -8.23 -0.44 20.49
C ASN A 59 -8.83 -0.23 21.89
N THR A 60 -9.99 0.41 22.04
CA THR A 60 -10.58 0.63 23.38
C THR A 60 -11.36 -0.57 23.93
N ASP A 61 -11.62 -1.61 23.13
CA ASP A 61 -12.32 -2.82 23.57
C ASP A 61 -11.40 -4.04 23.75
N THR A 62 -10.13 -3.93 23.35
CA THR A 62 -9.21 -5.09 23.27
C THR A 62 -8.55 -5.43 24.60
N GLU A 63 -8.42 -4.46 25.53
CA GLU A 63 -7.69 -4.69 26.80
C GLU A 63 -8.59 -4.93 28.02
N ALA A 64 -9.90 -4.69 27.92
CA ALA A 64 -10.83 -4.88 29.05
C ALA A 64 -11.67 -6.18 28.97
N THR A 65 -11.70 -6.85 27.82
CA THR A 65 -12.37 -8.14 27.63
C THR A 65 -11.51 -8.97 26.68
N GLY A 66 -11.13 -10.21 27.03
CA GLY A 66 -10.27 -11.07 26.19
C GLY A 66 -10.91 -11.47 24.86
N GLN A 67 -11.09 -10.50 23.95
CA GLN A 67 -11.77 -10.67 22.68
C GLN A 67 -10.81 -11.25 21.63
N ILE A 68 -11.19 -12.41 21.09
CA ILE A 68 -10.47 -13.07 20.01
C ILE A 68 -10.73 -12.32 18.70
N LEU A 69 -9.66 -12.01 17.97
CA LEU A 69 -9.71 -11.33 16.68
C LEU A 69 -9.69 -12.31 15.51
N CYS A 70 -10.37 -11.95 14.43
CA CYS A 70 -10.46 -12.75 13.22
C CYS A 70 -9.13 -12.70 12.42
N PRO A 71 -8.48 -13.84 12.14
CA PRO A 71 -7.19 -13.87 11.44
C PRO A 71 -7.27 -13.42 9.97
N ARG A 72 -8.49 -13.27 9.41
CA ARG A 72 -8.69 -12.83 8.03
C ARG A 72 -8.87 -11.32 7.85
N CYS A 73 -9.39 -10.63 8.87
CA CYS A 73 -9.78 -9.22 8.70
C CYS A 73 -9.65 -8.36 9.96
N GLY A 74 -9.12 -8.91 11.06
CA GLY A 74 -8.93 -8.20 12.32
C GLY A 74 -10.20 -7.84 13.10
N ALA A 75 -11.39 -8.15 12.57
CA ALA A 75 -12.65 -7.90 13.28
C ALA A 75 -12.79 -8.79 14.53
N PRO A 76 -13.53 -8.37 15.58
CA PRO A 76 -13.79 -9.23 16.72
C PRO A 76 -14.58 -10.48 16.32
N MET A 77 -14.31 -11.59 16.99
CA MET A 77 -15.01 -12.86 16.80
C MET A 77 -16.10 -13.08 17.86
N VAL A 78 -17.13 -13.82 17.49
CA VAL A 78 -18.28 -14.12 18.35
C VAL A 78 -18.42 -15.63 18.48
N ARG A 79 -18.65 -16.12 19.70
CA ARG A 79 -18.92 -17.53 19.96
C ARG A 79 -20.29 -17.91 19.40
N ARG A 80 -20.34 -18.94 18.57
CA ARG A 80 -21.55 -19.44 17.90
C ARG A 80 -21.58 -20.95 18.03
N THR A 81 -22.79 -21.51 18.07
CA THR A 81 -22.99 -22.96 18.06
C THR A 81 -23.38 -23.41 16.66
N ALA A 82 -22.74 -24.45 16.15
CA ALA A 82 -23.08 -25.01 14.85
C ALA A 82 -24.47 -25.68 14.92
N ALA A 83 -25.39 -25.26 14.04
CA ALA A 83 -26.77 -25.76 14.05
C ALA A 83 -26.95 -27.06 13.25
N LYS A 84 -26.06 -27.35 12.29
CA LYS A 84 -26.21 -28.46 11.33
C LYS A 84 -24.84 -29.08 10.97
N GLY A 85 -24.87 -30.32 10.48
CA GLY A 85 -23.70 -31.04 9.98
C GLY A 85 -22.94 -31.82 11.06
N VAL A 86 -21.74 -32.29 10.72
CA VAL A 86 -20.90 -33.15 11.58
C VAL A 86 -20.48 -32.48 12.90
N ASN A 87 -20.48 -31.15 12.94
CA ASN A 87 -20.12 -30.37 14.13
C ASN A 87 -21.36 -29.79 14.83
N ALA A 88 -22.58 -30.24 14.51
CA ALA A 88 -23.79 -29.73 15.15
C ALA A 88 -23.70 -29.84 16.68
N GLY A 89 -24.04 -28.75 17.38
CA GLY A 89 -23.93 -28.64 18.84
C GLY A 89 -22.57 -28.16 19.35
N LYS A 90 -21.51 -28.18 18.53
CA LYS A 90 -20.19 -27.65 18.94
C LYS A 90 -20.11 -26.14 18.82
N GLU A 91 -19.41 -25.51 19.75
CA GLU A 91 -19.14 -24.08 19.72
C GLU A 91 -17.90 -23.77 18.85
N PHE A 92 -17.93 -22.62 18.19
CA PHE A 92 -16.81 -22.07 17.44
C PHE A 92 -16.85 -20.54 17.47
N TYR A 93 -15.71 -19.91 17.22
CA TYR A 93 -15.64 -18.47 17.00
C TYR A 93 -15.88 -18.15 15.52
N GLY A 94 -16.91 -17.36 15.23
CA GLY A 94 -17.19 -16.84 13.90
C GLY A 94 -16.95 -15.34 13.82
N CYS A 95 -16.46 -14.86 12.68
CA CYS A 95 -16.24 -13.41 12.45
C CYS A 95 -17.56 -12.61 12.63
N SER A 96 -17.49 -11.50 13.36
CA SER A 96 -18.62 -10.56 13.53
C SER A 96 -19.13 -9.97 12.20
N ARG A 97 -18.25 -9.84 11.20
CA ARG A 97 -18.58 -9.28 9.87
C ARG A 97 -19.18 -10.29 8.89
N PHE A 98 -19.66 -11.45 9.34
CA PHE A 98 -20.40 -12.37 8.48
C PHE A 98 -21.68 -11.69 7.93
N PRO A 99 -22.04 -11.82 6.64
CA PRO A 99 -21.53 -12.76 5.63
C PRO A 99 -20.31 -12.29 4.83
N ARG A 100 -19.89 -11.02 4.99
CA ARG A 100 -18.78 -10.43 4.22
C ARG A 100 -17.42 -11.07 4.54
N CYS A 101 -17.22 -11.50 5.78
CA CYS A 101 -16.06 -12.29 6.19
C CYS A 101 -16.50 -13.62 6.79
N ARG A 102 -16.00 -14.73 6.25
CA ARG A 102 -16.29 -16.11 6.71
C ARG A 102 -15.14 -16.71 7.53
N GLY A 103 -14.38 -15.87 8.24
CA GLY A 103 -13.33 -16.35 9.16
C GLY A 103 -13.93 -17.13 10.33
N ILE A 104 -13.35 -18.29 10.63
CA ILE A 104 -13.77 -19.21 11.68
C ILE A 104 -12.52 -19.67 12.45
N VAL A 105 -12.65 -19.81 13.76
CA VAL A 105 -11.66 -20.42 14.65
C VAL A 105 -12.41 -21.44 15.51
N ASN A 106 -11.95 -22.69 15.51
CA ASN A 106 -12.55 -23.74 16.33
C ASN A 106 -12.06 -23.61 17.77
N ILE A 107 -12.95 -23.88 18.72
CA ILE A 107 -12.59 -23.99 20.13
C ILE A 107 -12.10 -25.44 20.32
N GLN A 108 -10.86 -25.62 20.79
CA GLN A 108 -10.34 -26.93 21.17
C GLN A 108 -10.66 -27.13 22.66
N ASP A 109 -11.33 -28.25 22.98
CA ASP A 109 -11.55 -28.72 24.36
C ASP A 109 -10.33 -29.49 24.88
#